data_AF-A0A938MD10-F1
#
_entry.id   AF-A0A938MD10-F1
#
_cell.length_a   1.000
_cell.length_b   1.000
_cell.length_c   1.000
_cell.angle_alpha   90.00
_cell.angle_beta   90.00
_cell.angle_gamma   90.00
#
_symmetry.space_group_name_H-M   'P 1'
#
loop_
_entity.id
_entity.type
_entity.pdbx_description
1 polymer ?
#
loop_
_entity_poly.entity_id
_entity_poly.type
_entity_poly.pdbx_seq_one_letter_code
_entity_poly.pdbx_strand_id
1 'polypeptide(L)'
;MRDRRRFATLRAFLRTLRSPERDFATLRRLLQTRAPVHATLRRDPLPPSKPNILLLFTDQQRADALGCAPPLSGQGNSVVRTPHLDKLAAQGVRFSHAVTPQPICIAARYSLITGLRPRHHHWTSNGRLPQYPPELPTIMTVLGHAGYHTHGIGKFHFQPQGRHHGFHRIEYMEEIPRYREDDHYLMYLKRVGYGHKREVHGV
;
A
#
# COMPACT_ATOMS: atom_id res chain seq x y z
N MET A 1 -4.32 -29.29 22.95
CA MET A 1 -4.81 -30.08 21.80
C MET A 1 -4.75 -29.20 20.55
N ARG A 2 -3.71 -29.35 19.71
CA ARG A 2 -3.47 -28.48 18.53
C ARG A 2 -4.62 -28.63 17.53
N ASP A 3 -5.25 -27.51 17.18
CA ASP A 3 -6.36 -27.39 16.25
C ASP A 3 -5.94 -27.81 14.83
N ARG A 4 -6.08 -29.11 14.55
CA ARG A 4 -5.78 -29.74 13.25
C ARG A 4 -6.65 -29.20 12.11
N ARG A 5 -7.75 -28.51 12.40
CA ARG A 5 -8.69 -27.99 11.38
C ARG A 5 -8.16 -26.72 10.71
N ARG A 6 -7.38 -25.88 11.42
CA ARG A 6 -6.79 -24.63 10.86
C ARG A 6 -5.74 -24.88 9.77
N PHE A 7 -4.99 -25.97 9.87
CA PHE A 7 -3.90 -26.29 8.92
C PHE A 7 -4.40 -26.94 7.63
N ALA A 8 -5.54 -27.63 7.67
CA ALA A 8 -6.15 -28.22 6.48
C ALA A 8 -6.59 -27.14 5.48
N THR A 9 -7.18 -26.05 6.00
CA THR A 9 -7.70 -24.92 5.22
C THR A 9 -6.59 -24.13 4.52
N LEU A 10 -5.46 -23.91 5.19
CA LEU A 10 -4.32 -23.19 4.62
C LEU A 10 -3.60 -23.99 3.51
N ARG A 11 -3.48 -25.32 3.68
CA ARG A 11 -2.92 -26.19 2.63
C ARG A 11 -3.85 -26.28 1.41
N ALA A 12 -5.16 -26.28 1.62
CA ALA A 12 -6.14 -26.22 0.55
C ALA A 12 -6.02 -24.89 -0.22
N PHE A 13 -5.97 -23.76 0.47
CA PHE A 13 -5.80 -22.43 -0.12
C PHE A 13 -4.53 -22.30 -0.99
N LEU A 14 -3.39 -22.74 -0.47
CA LEU A 14 -2.11 -22.69 -1.20
C LEU A 14 -2.08 -23.66 -2.40
N ARG A 15 -2.82 -24.77 -2.36
CA ARG A 15 -3.00 -25.66 -3.50
C ARG A 15 -3.88 -25.03 -4.58
N THR A 16 -4.98 -24.37 -4.21
CA THR A 16 -5.86 -23.67 -5.16
C THR A 16 -5.13 -22.51 -5.86
N LEU A 17 -4.22 -21.80 -5.16
CA LEU A 17 -3.41 -20.75 -5.78
C LEU A 17 -2.37 -21.27 -6.81
N ARG A 18 -2.00 -22.55 -6.72
CA ARG A 18 -1.07 -23.22 -7.65
C ARG A 18 -1.78 -24.00 -8.77
N SER A 19 -3.11 -24.06 -8.73
CA SER A 19 -3.95 -24.71 -9.73
C SER A 19 -4.07 -23.83 -10.99
N PRO A 20 -4.01 -24.39 -12.21
CA PRO A 20 -4.31 -23.66 -13.46
C PRO A 20 -5.77 -23.19 -13.52
N GLU A 21 -6.68 -24.00 -12.96
CA GLU A 21 -8.11 -23.71 -12.81
C GLU A 21 -8.31 -22.96 -11.48
N ARG A 22 -8.35 -21.63 -11.55
CA ARG A 22 -8.53 -20.76 -10.38
C ARG A 22 -10.01 -20.74 -9.98
N ASP A 23 -10.44 -21.63 -9.09
CA ASP A 23 -11.80 -21.60 -8.58
C ASP A 23 -12.01 -20.45 -7.56
N PHE A 24 -12.51 -19.33 -8.07
CA PHE A 24 -12.80 -18.12 -7.30
C PHE A 24 -14.00 -18.26 -6.34
N ALA A 25 -14.88 -19.24 -6.53
CA ALA A 25 -16.00 -19.48 -5.62
C ALA A 25 -15.52 -20.05 -4.27
N THR A 26 -14.54 -20.95 -4.33
CA THR A 26 -13.90 -21.53 -3.14
C THR A 26 -13.08 -20.49 -2.35
N LEU A 27 -12.42 -19.55 -3.03
CA LEU A 27 -11.71 -18.42 -2.41
C LEU A 27 -12.65 -17.47 -1.65
N ARG A 28 -13.84 -17.18 -2.21
CA ARG A 28 -14.85 -16.33 -1.56
C ARG A 28 -15.37 -16.90 -0.24
N ARG A 29 -15.57 -18.22 -0.16
CA ARG A 29 -16.15 -18.86 1.03
C ARG A 29 -15.20 -18.87 2.23
N LEU A 30 -13.89 -18.86 1.97
CA LEU A 30 -12.84 -18.86 3.01
C LEU A 30 -12.62 -17.47 3.65
N LEU A 31 -13.01 -16.39 2.95
CA LEU A 31 -12.79 -15.00 3.40
C LEU A 31 -13.93 -14.45 4.27
N GLN A 32 -15.00 -15.22 4.50
CA GLN A 32 -16.23 -14.75 5.16
C GLN A 32 -16.24 -14.89 6.69
N THR A 33 -15.23 -15.49 7.32
CA THR A 33 -15.20 -15.62 8.79
C THR A 33 -14.63 -14.34 9.42
N ARG A 34 -15.52 -13.43 9.80
CA ARG A 34 -15.21 -12.20 10.57
C ARG A 34 -15.03 -12.53 12.06
N ALA A 35 -13.88 -12.19 12.62
CA ALA A 35 -13.73 -12.00 14.07
C ALA A 35 -13.21 -10.57 14.32
N PRO A 36 -13.75 -9.83 15.31
CA PRO A 36 -13.28 -8.49 15.62
C PRO A 36 -11.95 -8.56 16.36
N VAL A 37 -10.99 -7.72 15.98
CA VAL A 37 -9.67 -7.63 16.62
C VAL A 37 -9.46 -6.22 17.16
N HIS A 38 -9.97 -5.98 18.37
CA HIS A 38 -9.34 -5.01 19.27
C HIS A 38 -8.39 -5.80 20.17
N ALA A 39 -7.12 -5.87 19.78
CA ALA A 39 -6.05 -6.39 20.61
C ALA A 39 -4.87 -5.43 20.55
N THR A 40 -4.53 -4.87 21.70
CA THR A 40 -3.28 -4.15 21.98
C THR A 40 -2.10 -4.91 21.37
N LEU A 41 -1.35 -4.23 20.50
CA LEU A 41 -0.21 -4.76 19.75
C LEU A 41 0.92 -5.17 20.70
N ARG A 42 0.90 -6.43 21.17
CA ARG A 42 2.14 -7.09 21.61
C ARG A 42 2.91 -7.49 20.36
N ARG A 43 4.10 -6.92 20.18
CA ARG A 43 5.08 -7.34 19.16
C ARG A 43 5.70 -8.65 19.62
N ASP A 44 5.03 -9.76 19.33
CA ASP A 44 5.73 -11.05 19.36
C ASP A 44 6.72 -11.06 18.19
N PRO A 45 8.00 -11.39 18.42
CA PRO A 45 8.97 -11.46 17.34
C PRO A 45 8.54 -12.50 16.30
N LEU A 46 8.52 -12.10 15.03
CA LEU A 46 8.25 -13.02 13.93
C LEU A 46 9.29 -14.16 13.97
N PRO A 47 8.89 -15.41 13.72
CA PRO A 47 9.84 -16.51 13.63
C PRO A 47 10.93 -16.17 12.59
N PRO A 48 12.18 -16.60 12.80
CA PRO A 48 13.37 -16.16 12.04
C PRO A 48 13.34 -16.43 10.53
N SER A 49 12.26 -17.02 10.00
CA SER A 49 12.08 -17.38 8.60
C SER A 49 11.30 -16.36 7.75
N LYS A 50 10.90 -15.20 8.28
CA LYS A 50 10.10 -14.20 7.54
C LYS A 50 10.72 -12.80 7.65
N PRO A 51 11.10 -12.15 6.53
CA PRO A 51 11.67 -10.80 6.58
C PRO A 51 10.59 -9.77 6.88
N ASN A 52 10.96 -8.66 7.55
CA ASN A 52 10.13 -7.46 7.60
C ASN A 52 10.14 -6.77 6.23
N ILE A 53 8.99 -6.26 5.80
CA ILE A 53 8.83 -5.61 4.50
C ILE A 53 8.50 -4.14 4.74
N LEU A 54 9.33 -3.24 4.23
CA LEU A 54 9.10 -1.79 4.21
C LEU A 54 8.95 -1.34 2.76
N LEU A 55 7.77 -0.81 2.42
CA LEU A 55 7.50 -0.19 1.13
C LEU A 55 7.48 1.33 1.28
N LEU A 56 8.50 2.00 0.73
CA LEU A 56 8.52 3.45 0.59
C LEU A 56 7.91 3.83 -0.76
N PHE A 57 6.85 4.63 -0.76
CA PHE A 57 6.13 5.01 -1.97
C PHE A 57 5.95 6.53 -2.02
N THR A 58 6.70 7.18 -2.90
CA THR A 58 6.66 8.63 -3.12
C THR A 58 5.51 9.02 -4.03
N ASP A 59 5.08 10.28 -3.94
CA ASP A 59 4.06 10.84 -4.85
C ASP A 59 4.72 11.76 -5.88
N GLN A 60 4.31 11.62 -7.14
CA GLN A 60 4.80 12.38 -8.30
C GLN A 60 6.34 12.51 -8.41
N GLN A 61 7.11 11.54 -7.92
CA GLN A 61 8.56 11.55 -8.06
C GLN A 61 8.96 11.17 -9.49
N ARG A 62 9.64 12.09 -10.19
CA ARG A 62 10.22 11.81 -11.50
C ARG A 62 11.40 10.85 -11.40
N ALA A 63 11.67 10.12 -12.47
CA ALA A 63 12.80 9.18 -12.53
C ALA A 63 14.18 9.86 -12.37
N ASP A 64 14.28 11.15 -12.71
CA ASP A 64 15.47 11.99 -12.57
C ASP A 64 15.49 12.82 -11.28
N ALA A 65 14.50 12.66 -10.39
CA ALA A 65 14.45 13.35 -9.10
C ALA A 65 15.16 12.55 -7.98
N LEU A 66 16.33 11.96 -8.30
CA LEU A 66 17.22 11.25 -7.38
C LEU A 66 18.67 11.59 -7.71
N GLY A 67 19.51 11.81 -6.71
CA GLY A 67 20.95 12.04 -6.88
C GLY A 67 21.65 10.88 -7.60
N CYS A 68 21.22 9.65 -7.34
CA CYS A 68 21.71 8.44 -8.03
C CYS A 68 21.09 8.19 -9.43
N ALA A 69 20.18 9.03 -9.90
CA ALA A 69 19.61 8.90 -11.24
C ALA A 69 20.64 9.29 -12.32
N PRO A 70 20.60 8.65 -13.51
CA PRO A 70 21.39 9.11 -14.64
C PRO A 70 21.03 10.56 -15.00
N PRO A 71 22.01 11.39 -15.36
CA PRO A 71 21.73 12.75 -15.78
C PRO A 71 20.97 12.79 -17.11
N LEU A 72 19.94 13.62 -17.21
CA LEU A 72 19.19 13.81 -18.47
C LEU A 72 19.95 14.64 -19.51
N SER A 73 20.90 15.50 -19.09
CA SER A 73 21.63 16.42 -19.97
C SER A 73 23.13 16.10 -20.12
N GLY A 74 23.58 14.93 -19.65
CA GLY A 74 25.01 14.60 -19.61
C GLY A 74 25.81 15.33 -18.52
N GLN A 75 25.27 16.37 -17.88
CA GLN A 75 25.79 16.92 -16.63
C GLN A 75 25.16 16.18 -15.45
N GLY A 76 25.97 15.57 -14.58
CA GLY A 76 25.52 14.84 -13.39
C GLY A 76 24.44 15.57 -12.58
N ASN A 77 23.57 14.83 -11.89
CA ASN A 77 22.45 15.38 -11.12
C ASN A 77 22.90 16.01 -9.78
N SER A 78 23.67 17.10 -9.85
CA SER A 78 24.28 17.77 -8.68
C SER A 78 23.29 18.59 -7.84
N VAL A 79 22.11 18.87 -8.39
CA VAL A 79 21.06 19.68 -7.73
C VAL A 79 20.25 18.84 -6.74
N VAL A 80 19.92 17.60 -7.10
CA VAL A 80 19.09 16.73 -6.26
C VAL A 80 19.94 16.07 -5.18
N ARG A 81 19.61 16.33 -3.92
CA ARG A 81 20.32 15.78 -2.75
C ARG A 81 19.47 14.72 -2.05
N THR A 82 19.74 13.45 -2.31
CA THR A 82 18.99 12.31 -1.72
C THR A 82 19.90 11.28 -1.06
N PRO A 83 20.81 11.67 -0.13
CA PRO A 83 21.89 10.81 0.35
C PRO A 83 21.42 9.47 0.94
N HIS A 84 20.24 9.45 1.59
CA HIS A 84 19.68 8.21 2.13
C HIS A 84 19.12 7.26 1.06
N LEU A 85 18.47 7.80 0.03
CA LEU A 85 17.98 6.99 -1.10
C LEU A 85 19.13 6.53 -2.00
N ASP A 86 20.16 7.38 -2.17
CA ASP A 86 21.36 7.05 -2.93
C ASP A 86 22.14 5.92 -2.24
N LYS A 87 22.27 5.97 -0.91
CA LYS A 87 22.83 4.87 -0.11
C LYS A 87 22.00 3.59 -0.24
N LEU A 88 20.67 3.69 -0.19
CA LEU A 88 19.78 2.53 -0.37
C LEU A 88 19.96 1.90 -1.75
N ALA A 89 20.08 2.72 -2.80
CA ALA A 89 20.32 2.25 -4.16
C ALA A 89 21.69 1.57 -4.32
N ALA A 90 22.74 2.10 -3.67
CA ALA A 90 24.09 1.52 -3.69
C ALA A 90 24.20 0.19 -2.91
N GLN A 91 23.33 -0.02 -1.92
CA GLN A 91 23.30 -1.24 -1.09
C GLN A 91 22.32 -2.29 -1.61
N GLY A 92 21.58 -2.00 -2.68
CA GLY A 92 20.51 -2.83 -3.19
C GLY A 92 20.52 -2.96 -4.71
N VAL A 93 19.34 -3.23 -5.27
CA VAL A 93 19.13 -3.33 -6.71
C VAL A 93 18.34 -2.11 -7.18
N ARG A 94 18.91 -1.35 -8.12
CA ARG A 94 18.24 -0.23 -8.78
C ARG A 94 17.78 -0.64 -10.18
N PHE A 95 16.48 -0.52 -10.43
CA PHE A 95 15.92 -0.69 -11.77
C PHE A 95 16.11 0.59 -12.57
N SER A 96 16.81 0.53 -13.70
CA SER A 96 16.97 1.67 -14.61
C SER A 96 15.67 2.02 -15.37
N HIS A 97 14.77 1.05 -15.50
CA HIS A 97 13.50 1.17 -16.21
C HIS A 97 12.34 0.64 -15.34
N ALA A 98 11.93 1.44 -14.35
CA ALA A 98 10.72 1.19 -13.56
C ALA A 98 9.60 2.11 -14.05
N VAL A 99 8.59 1.56 -14.72
CA VAL A 99 7.54 2.35 -15.40
C VAL A 99 6.19 2.10 -14.74
N THR A 100 5.47 3.19 -14.44
CA THR A 100 4.09 3.11 -13.93
C THR A 100 3.14 2.65 -15.04
N PRO A 101 2.18 1.74 -14.76
CA PRO A 101 1.20 1.32 -15.76
C PRO A 101 0.25 2.46 -16.18
N GLN A 102 0.10 3.49 -15.33
CA GLN A 102 -0.63 4.71 -15.66
C GLN A 102 -0.13 5.88 -14.82
N PRO A 103 0.20 7.04 -15.41
CA PRO A 103 0.73 8.20 -14.68
C PRO A 103 -0.37 9.01 -13.99
N ILE A 104 -1.26 8.33 -13.25
CA ILE A 104 -2.38 8.92 -12.50
C ILE A 104 -2.41 8.30 -11.10
N CYS A 105 -2.43 9.12 -10.04
CA CYS A 105 -2.19 8.70 -8.66
C CYS A 105 -3.09 7.56 -8.18
N ILE A 106 -4.43 7.68 -8.30
CA ILE A 106 -5.36 6.62 -7.88
C ILE A 106 -5.06 5.33 -8.67
N ALA A 107 -4.99 5.42 -9.99
CA ALA A 107 -4.78 4.26 -10.85
C ALA A 107 -3.45 3.53 -10.56
N ALA A 108 -2.34 4.28 -10.44
CA ALA A 108 -1.03 3.73 -10.13
C ALA A 108 -1.01 3.01 -8.77
N ARG A 109 -1.64 3.60 -7.75
CA ARG A 109 -1.75 3.02 -6.40
C ARG A 109 -2.59 1.74 -6.41
N TYR A 110 -3.72 1.72 -7.12
CA TYR A 110 -4.51 0.50 -7.28
C TYR A 110 -3.74 -0.58 -8.06
N SER A 111 -3.01 -0.22 -9.11
CA SER A 111 -2.15 -1.16 -9.83
C SER A 111 -1.07 -1.75 -8.92
N LEU A 112 -0.41 -0.93 -8.08
CA LEU A 112 0.60 -1.37 -7.13
C LEU A 112 0.05 -2.38 -6.13
N ILE A 113 -1.08 -2.09 -5.49
CA ILE A 113 -1.60 -2.94 -4.42
C ILE A 113 -2.28 -4.21 -4.95
N THR A 114 -2.88 -4.18 -6.14
CA THR A 114 -3.60 -5.33 -6.72
C THR A 114 -2.74 -6.19 -7.65
N GLY A 115 -1.65 -5.63 -8.19
CA GLY A 115 -0.87 -6.27 -9.25
C GLY A 115 -1.57 -6.29 -10.62
N LEU A 116 -2.65 -5.52 -10.79
CA LEU A 116 -3.45 -5.49 -12.02
C LEU A 116 -3.24 -4.19 -12.80
N ARG A 117 -3.47 -4.24 -14.13
CA ARG A 117 -3.53 -3.03 -14.97
C ARG A 117 -4.83 -2.23 -14.73
N PRO A 118 -4.85 -0.91 -15.01
CA PRO A 118 -6.03 -0.05 -14.86
C PRO A 118 -7.33 -0.61 -15.42
N ARG A 119 -7.27 -1.22 -16.61
CA ARG A 119 -8.43 -1.83 -17.26
C ARG A 119 -9.09 -2.98 -16.48
N HIS A 120 -8.36 -3.64 -15.57
CA HIS A 120 -8.87 -4.77 -14.78
C HIS A 120 -9.29 -4.38 -13.37
N HIS A 121 -8.76 -3.29 -12.81
CA HIS A 121 -9.20 -2.76 -11.52
C HIS A 121 -10.11 -1.53 -11.64
N HIS A 122 -10.40 -1.09 -12.87
CA HIS A 122 -11.36 -0.05 -13.24
C HIS A 122 -11.06 1.38 -12.76
N TRP A 123 -9.91 1.60 -12.14
CA TRP A 123 -9.47 2.94 -11.74
C TRP A 123 -8.59 3.53 -12.84
N THR A 124 -9.15 4.44 -13.63
CA THR A 124 -8.48 5.06 -14.79
C THR A 124 -8.29 6.57 -14.64
N SER A 125 -8.86 7.21 -13.61
CA SER A 125 -8.69 8.64 -13.32
C SER A 125 -8.60 8.89 -11.81
N ASN A 126 -8.33 10.14 -11.41
CA ASN A 126 -8.45 10.58 -10.01
C ASN A 126 -9.89 11.00 -9.65
N GLY A 127 -10.83 10.93 -10.60
CA GLY A 127 -12.21 11.36 -10.40
C GLY A 127 -13.05 10.35 -9.63
N ARG A 128 -14.21 10.81 -9.15
CA ARG A 128 -15.24 9.90 -8.63
C ARG A 128 -15.79 9.05 -9.77
N LEU A 129 -16.01 7.77 -9.47
CA LEU A 129 -16.72 6.87 -10.38
C LEU A 129 -18.22 6.93 -10.07
N PRO A 130 -19.11 6.78 -11.07
CA PRO A 130 -20.55 6.64 -10.85
C PRO A 130 -20.88 5.48 -9.91
N GLN A 131 -20.08 4.41 -9.98
CA GLN A 131 -20.15 3.26 -9.10
C GLN A 131 -18.74 2.80 -8.76
N TYR A 132 -18.46 2.61 -7.47
CA TYR A 132 -17.16 2.09 -7.04
C TYR A 132 -17.06 0.59 -7.33
N PRO A 133 -15.93 0.12 -7.90
CA PRO A 133 -15.72 -1.29 -8.13
C PRO A 133 -15.65 -2.07 -6.80
N PRO A 134 -15.93 -3.38 -6.84
CA PRO A 134 -15.75 -4.23 -5.67
C PRO A 134 -14.29 -4.25 -5.22
N GLU A 135 -14.07 -4.55 -3.94
CA GLU A 135 -12.71 -4.71 -3.43
C GLU A 135 -12.03 -5.92 -4.06
N LEU A 136 -10.81 -5.69 -4.54
CA LEU A 136 -9.93 -6.70 -5.10
C LEU A 136 -8.92 -7.14 -4.04
N PRO A 137 -8.46 -8.40 -4.05
CA PRO A 137 -7.34 -8.82 -3.23
C PRO A 137 -6.12 -7.94 -3.49
N THR A 138 -5.43 -7.59 -2.40
CA THR A 138 -4.23 -6.75 -2.44
C THR A 138 -3.02 -7.47 -1.87
N ILE A 139 -1.82 -6.95 -2.13
CA ILE A 139 -0.59 -7.42 -1.48
C ILE A 139 -0.73 -7.42 0.05
N MET A 140 -1.44 -6.46 0.64
CA MET A 140 -1.70 -6.43 2.08
C MET A 140 -2.61 -7.58 2.53
N THR A 141 -3.67 -7.91 1.78
CA THR A 141 -4.50 -9.08 2.11
C THR A 141 -3.71 -10.39 2.04
N VAL A 142 -2.84 -10.53 1.03
CA VAL A 142 -1.99 -11.72 0.85
C VAL A 142 -0.97 -11.83 1.99
N LEU A 143 -0.31 -10.73 2.34
CA LEU A 143 0.62 -10.67 3.47
C LEU A 143 -0.08 -10.98 4.79
N GLY A 144 -1.28 -10.43 5.01
CA GLY A 144 -2.10 -10.71 6.19
C GLY A 144 -2.40 -12.20 6.36
N HIS A 145 -2.84 -12.88 5.30
CA HIS A 145 -3.05 -14.34 5.33
C HIS A 145 -1.75 -15.12 5.55
N ALA A 146 -0.60 -14.59 5.15
CA ALA A 146 0.70 -15.15 5.44
C ALA A 146 1.19 -14.86 6.88
N GLY A 147 0.39 -14.19 7.72
CA GLY A 147 0.69 -13.90 9.12
C GLY A 147 1.51 -12.61 9.34
N TYR A 148 1.55 -11.73 8.35
CA TYR A 148 2.14 -10.40 8.53
C TYR A 148 1.14 -9.43 9.14
N HIS A 149 1.63 -8.54 10.00
CA HIS A 149 0.89 -7.35 10.40
C HIS A 149 1.16 -6.23 9.39
N THR A 150 0.12 -5.75 8.72
CA THR A 150 0.21 -4.73 7.67
C THR A 150 -0.22 -3.37 8.23
N HIS A 151 0.67 -2.38 8.14
CA HIS A 151 0.43 -1.02 8.60
C HIS A 151 0.79 -0.03 7.48
N GLY A 152 -0.14 0.84 7.13
CA GLY A 152 0.10 1.94 6.20
C GLY A 152 0.11 3.28 6.91
N ILE A 153 0.99 4.19 6.49
CA ILE A 153 1.03 5.59 6.94
C ILE A 153 1.19 6.48 5.70
N GLY A 154 0.38 7.53 5.57
CA GLY A 154 0.52 8.53 4.51
C GLY A 154 -0.72 8.73 3.65
N LYS A 155 -0.48 9.07 2.38
CA LYS A 155 -1.51 9.25 1.34
C LYS A 155 -1.82 7.92 0.66
N PHE A 156 -3.10 7.56 0.56
CA PHE A 156 -3.53 6.30 -0.05
C PHE A 156 -4.40 6.50 -1.28
N HIS A 157 -5.20 7.57 -1.32
CA HIS A 157 -6.09 7.81 -2.45
C HIS A 157 -7.08 6.64 -2.68
N PHE A 158 -7.44 5.93 -1.60
CA PHE A 158 -8.41 4.85 -1.62
C PHE A 158 -9.83 5.39 -1.66
N GLN A 159 -10.67 4.72 -2.45
CA GLN A 159 -12.02 5.18 -2.73
C GLN A 159 -13.05 4.06 -2.53
N PRO A 160 -14.16 4.32 -1.80
CA PRO A 160 -14.33 5.47 -0.90
C PRO A 160 -13.27 5.46 0.22
N GLN A 161 -13.00 6.65 0.77
CA GLN A 161 -12.10 6.80 1.92
C GLN A 161 -12.59 5.95 3.10
N GLY A 162 -11.67 5.42 3.90
CA GLY A 162 -11.95 4.48 4.99
C GLY A 162 -11.95 3.00 4.58
N ARG A 163 -11.79 2.66 3.28
CA ARG A 163 -11.49 1.28 2.89
C ARG A 163 -10.05 0.90 3.30
N HIS A 164 -9.92 -0.21 4.01
CA HIS A 164 -8.62 -0.66 4.52
C HIS A 164 -7.79 -1.42 3.50
N HIS A 165 -8.39 -2.01 2.46
CA HIS A 165 -7.66 -2.74 1.40
C HIS A 165 -6.67 -3.79 1.93
N GLY A 166 -6.98 -4.43 3.07
CA GLY A 166 -6.13 -5.44 3.72
C GLY A 166 -5.09 -4.90 4.71
N PHE A 167 -5.03 -3.60 4.96
CA PHE A 167 -4.27 -3.05 6.08
C PHE A 167 -4.95 -3.39 7.42
N HIS A 168 -4.17 -3.82 8.41
CA HIS A 168 -4.65 -3.96 9.78
C HIS A 168 -4.74 -2.60 10.50
N ARG A 169 -3.90 -1.64 10.10
CA ARG A 169 -3.91 -0.26 10.58
C ARG A 169 -3.57 0.71 9.45
N ILE A 170 -4.24 1.86 9.43
CA ILE A 170 -3.95 2.96 8.52
C ILE A 170 -3.83 4.26 9.31
N GLU A 171 -2.80 5.04 9.01
CA GLU A 171 -2.65 6.41 9.46
C GLU A 171 -2.69 7.38 8.27
N TYR A 172 -3.79 8.11 8.11
CA TYR A 172 -4.01 8.98 6.96
C TYR A 172 -3.20 10.29 7.03
N MET A 173 -2.69 10.66 5.86
CA MET A 173 -2.17 11.97 5.47
C MET A 173 -2.54 12.18 3.99
N GLU A 174 -3.84 12.32 3.71
CA GLU A 174 -4.39 12.52 2.38
C GLU A 174 -4.14 13.95 1.87
N GLU A 175 -4.08 14.14 0.56
CA GLU A 175 -3.80 15.45 -0.05
C GLU A 175 -4.94 16.45 0.17
N ILE A 176 -6.18 15.99 -0.05
CA ILE A 176 -7.39 16.81 0.03
C ILE A 176 -8.47 16.03 0.78
N PRO A 177 -8.38 15.93 2.12
CA PRO A 177 -9.39 15.25 2.90
C PRO A 177 -10.71 16.04 2.85
N ARG A 178 -11.85 15.34 2.90
CA ARG A 178 -13.17 15.97 2.84
C ARG A 178 -13.43 16.83 4.08
N TYR A 179 -13.09 16.29 5.24
CA TYR A 179 -13.11 16.98 6.52
C TYR A 179 -11.77 16.82 7.22
N ARG A 180 -11.40 17.78 8.08
CA ARG A 180 -10.13 17.74 8.82
C ARG A 180 -10.04 16.48 9.69
N GLU A 181 -11.18 16.08 10.23
CA GLU A 181 -11.35 14.95 11.13
C GLU A 181 -11.11 13.60 10.44
N ASP A 182 -11.18 13.55 9.11
CA ASP A 182 -10.91 12.35 8.32
C ASP A 182 -9.42 12.05 8.16
N ASP A 183 -8.55 12.96 8.61
CA ASP A 183 -7.10 12.89 8.43
C ASP A 183 -6.34 12.92 9.77
N HIS A 184 -5.58 11.85 10.03
CA HIS A 184 -4.88 11.70 11.30
C HIS A 184 -3.73 12.71 11.46
N TYR A 185 -3.06 13.09 10.38
CA TYR A 185 -2.01 14.11 10.41
C TYR A 185 -2.59 15.49 10.69
N LEU A 186 -3.73 15.85 10.09
CA LEU A 186 -4.41 17.12 10.39
C LEU A 186 -4.88 17.20 11.83
N MET A 187 -5.38 16.09 12.38
CA MET A 187 -5.80 16.03 13.78
C MET A 187 -4.62 16.07 14.74
N TYR A 188 -3.47 15.48 14.38
CA TYR A 188 -2.22 15.66 15.09
C TYR A 188 -1.80 17.13 15.10
N LEU A 189 -1.76 17.80 13.95
CA LEU A 189 -1.41 19.22 13.85
C LEU A 189 -2.34 20.11 14.69
N LYS A 190 -3.65 19.81 14.72
CA LYS A 190 -4.60 20.52 15.57
C LYS A 190 -4.23 20.41 17.05
N ARG A 191 -3.89 19.18 17.48
CA ARG A 191 -3.53 18.88 18.87
C ARG A 191 -2.25 19.58 19.33
N VAL A 192 -1.27 19.72 18.44
CA VAL A 192 0.01 20.38 18.73
C VAL A 192 0.00 21.89 18.45
N GLY A 193 -1.18 22.51 18.30
CA GLY A 193 -1.32 23.98 18.18
C GLY A 193 -1.31 24.54 16.76
N TYR A 194 -1.15 23.71 15.73
CA TYR A 194 -1.16 24.09 14.31
C TYR A 194 -2.52 23.91 13.64
N GLY A 195 -3.61 23.93 14.43
CA GLY A 195 -4.99 23.82 13.94
C GLY A 195 -5.41 24.90 12.94
N HIS A 196 -4.74 26.06 12.98
CA HIS A 196 -5.03 27.20 12.13
C HIS A 196 -4.48 27.08 10.70
N LYS A 197 -3.54 26.14 10.46
CA LYS A 197 -2.97 25.91 9.13
C LYS A 197 -3.99 25.21 8.23
N ARG A 198 -4.20 25.75 7.03
CA ARG A 198 -5.13 25.25 6.01
C ARG A 198 -4.39 24.43 4.95
N GLU A 199 -3.35 25.00 4.34
CA GLU A 199 -2.51 24.34 3.32
C GLU A 199 -1.32 23.60 3.93
N VAL A 200 -1.58 22.52 4.65
CA VAL A 200 -0.52 21.76 5.33
C VAL A 200 0.17 20.71 4.45
N HIS A 201 -0.42 20.39 3.28
CA HIS A 201 0.12 19.40 2.34
C HIS A 201 0.90 20.04 1.18
N GLY A 202 1.08 21.37 1.19
CA GLY A 202 1.92 22.08 0.23
C GLY A 202 1.30 22.28 -1.15
N VAL A 203 -0.04 22.21 -1.25
CA VAL A 203 -0.82 22.62 -2.41
C VAL A 203 -1.66 23.82 -2.01
#